data_AF-A0A9Q1HQ84-F1
#
_entry.id   AF-A0A9Q1HQ84-F1
#
_cell.length_a   1.000
_cell.length_b   1.000
_cell.length_c   1.000
_cell.angle_alpha   90.00
_cell.angle_beta   90.00
_cell.angle_gamma   90.00
#
_symmetry.space_group_name_H-M   'P 1'
#
loop_
_entity.id
_entity.type
_entity.pdbx_description
1 polymer ?
#
loop_
_entity_poly.entity_id
_entity_poly.type
_entity_poly.pdbx_seq_one_letter_code
_entity_poly.pdbx_strand_id
1 'polypeptide(L)'
;MSLSKKDIDLVKGFWEVIRPQSELLGAEAVGRMLMVYPQTKAYFSHWSSTAPGSAPVKNHGREVMGAIGDAVHRIDDMVGAMGSLSYLHAFKLRVDPSNFKYLAHCVMVCISMFFPEEFTPEVHLSVDKFFQCFARALSERYR
;
A
#
# COMPACT_ATOMS: atom_id res chain seq x y z
N MET A 1 -17.63 -1.31 -0.48
CA MET A 1 -17.30 -2.40 -1.40
C MET A 1 -16.75 -3.57 -0.62
N SER A 2 -17.00 -4.79 -1.06
CA SER A 2 -16.41 -6.03 -0.54
C SER A 2 -15.68 -6.76 -1.66
N LEU A 3 -14.77 -7.66 -1.29
CA LEU A 3 -14.09 -8.54 -2.23
C LEU A 3 -14.94 -9.79 -2.45
N SER A 4 -15.18 -10.13 -3.71
CA SER A 4 -15.73 -11.43 -4.10
C SER A 4 -14.63 -12.49 -4.04
N LYS A 5 -15.02 -13.77 -4.12
CA LYS A 5 -14.08 -14.87 -4.24
C LYS A 5 -13.12 -14.70 -5.43
N LYS A 6 -13.63 -14.25 -6.59
CA LYS A 6 -12.80 -13.97 -7.77
C LYS A 6 -11.76 -12.89 -7.49
N ASP A 7 -12.14 -11.80 -6.80
CA ASP A 7 -11.20 -10.74 -6.46
C ASP A 7 -10.10 -11.26 -5.51
N ILE A 8 -10.48 -12.06 -4.51
CA ILE A 8 -9.55 -12.66 -3.54
C ILE A 8 -8.54 -13.56 -4.25
N ASP A 9 -9.01 -14.46 -5.13
CA ASP A 9 -8.16 -15.40 -5.86
C ASP A 9 -7.19 -14.66 -6.78
N LEU A 10 -7.66 -13.60 -7.48
CA LEU A 10 -6.82 -12.76 -8.33
C LEU A 10 -5.77 -11.99 -7.53
N VAL A 11 -6.15 -11.37 -6.40
CA VAL A 11 -5.21 -10.62 -5.55
C VAL A 11 -4.16 -11.54 -4.95
N LYS A 12 -4.55 -12.71 -4.43
CA LYS A 12 -3.59 -13.69 -3.88
C LYS A 12 -2.66 -14.23 -4.95
N GLY A 13 -3.20 -14.63 -6.10
CA GLY A 13 -2.40 -15.15 -7.21
C GLY A 13 -1.41 -14.10 -7.74
N PHE A 14 -1.87 -12.87 -7.92
CA PHE A 14 -1.01 -11.78 -8.38
C PHE A 14 0.03 -11.36 -7.34
N TRP A 15 -0.28 -11.41 -6.05
CA TRP A 15 0.68 -11.14 -5.00
C TRP A 15 1.90 -12.06 -5.07
N GLU A 16 1.72 -13.35 -5.31
CA GLU A 16 2.84 -14.29 -5.44
C GLU A 16 3.76 -13.96 -6.62
N VAL A 17 3.23 -13.35 -7.69
CA VAL A 17 4.03 -12.88 -8.84
C VAL A 17 4.91 -11.69 -8.44
N ILE A 18 4.35 -10.71 -7.73
CA ILE A 18 5.06 -9.45 -7.44
C ILE A 18 5.90 -9.51 -6.15
N ARG A 19 5.61 -10.45 -5.24
CA ARG A 19 6.25 -10.60 -3.93
C ARG A 19 7.79 -10.63 -4.01
N PRO A 20 8.45 -11.33 -4.97
CA PRO A 20 9.91 -11.32 -5.09
C PRO A 20 10.51 -9.92 -5.33
N GLN A 21 9.74 -8.98 -5.89
CA GLN A 21 10.15 -7.60 -6.15
C GLN A 21 9.49 -6.58 -5.20
N SER A 22 8.86 -7.05 -4.11
CA SER A 22 8.11 -6.19 -3.19
C SER A 22 8.95 -5.04 -2.61
N GLU A 23 10.21 -5.26 -2.23
CA GLU A 23 11.07 -4.18 -1.72
C GLU A 23 11.33 -3.08 -2.75
N LEU A 24 11.57 -3.47 -4.01
CA LEU A 24 11.76 -2.54 -5.13
C LEU A 24 10.47 -1.73 -5.37
N LEU A 25 9.33 -2.42 -5.47
CA LEU A 25 8.02 -1.79 -5.67
C LEU A 25 7.68 -0.81 -4.55
N GLY A 26 7.96 -1.18 -3.29
CA GLY A 26 7.72 -0.34 -2.13
C GLY A 26 8.56 0.94 -2.14
N ALA A 27 9.86 0.82 -2.43
CA ALA A 27 10.73 1.98 -2.54
C ALA A 27 10.31 2.94 -3.67
N GLU A 28 9.95 2.40 -4.83
CA GLU A 28 9.42 3.16 -5.96
C GLU A 28 8.09 3.84 -5.63
N ALA A 29 7.16 3.14 -5.00
CA ALA A 29 5.83 3.67 -4.67
C ALA A 29 5.90 4.79 -3.64
N VAL A 30 6.68 4.62 -2.56
CA VAL A 30 6.88 5.67 -1.55
C VAL A 30 7.62 6.87 -2.15
N GLY A 31 8.67 6.63 -2.94
CA GLY A 31 9.40 7.70 -3.63
C GLY A 31 8.49 8.51 -4.56
N ARG A 32 7.63 7.84 -5.33
CA ARG A 32 6.63 8.49 -6.20
C ARG A 32 5.59 9.26 -5.41
N MET A 33 5.07 8.69 -4.32
CA MET A 33 4.10 9.38 -3.48
C MET A 33 4.67 10.71 -2.96
N LEU A 34 5.91 10.70 -2.46
CA LEU A 34 6.56 11.90 -1.94
C LEU A 34 6.85 12.94 -3.04
N MET A 35 7.13 12.50 -4.27
CA MET A 35 7.39 13.40 -5.40
C MET A 35 6.11 13.98 -6.02
N VAL A 36 5.12 13.14 -6.29
CA VAL A 36 3.89 13.49 -7.02
C VAL A 36 2.84 14.11 -6.11
N TYR A 37 2.83 13.73 -4.83
CA TYR A 37 1.94 14.26 -3.80
C TYR A 37 2.77 14.91 -2.68
N PRO A 38 3.41 16.07 -2.93
CA PRO A 38 4.38 16.66 -2.02
C PRO A 38 3.81 17.02 -0.64
N GLN A 39 2.50 17.19 -0.50
CA GLN A 39 1.83 17.37 0.80
C GLN A 39 2.07 16.19 1.75
N THR A 40 2.30 14.99 1.23
CA THR A 40 2.60 13.78 2.03
C THR A 40 3.95 13.86 2.73
N LYS A 41 4.88 14.72 2.27
CA LYS A 41 6.20 14.92 2.90
C LYS A 41 6.10 15.43 4.34
N ALA A 42 5.00 16.08 4.71
CA ALA A 42 4.79 16.60 6.07
C ALA A 42 4.90 15.50 7.15
N TYR A 43 4.48 14.27 6.83
CA TYR A 43 4.56 13.12 7.74
C TYR A 43 5.98 12.55 7.91
N PHE A 44 6.92 12.95 7.05
CA PHE A 44 8.28 12.42 6.97
C PHE A 44 9.36 13.49 7.19
N SER A 45 9.00 14.63 7.81
CA SER A 45 9.91 15.74 8.09
C SER A 45 11.09 15.37 9.02
N HIS A 46 10.97 14.26 9.74
CA HIS A 46 12.00 13.71 10.61
C HIS A 46 13.04 12.85 9.86
N TRP A 47 12.83 12.55 8.58
CA TRP A 47 13.79 11.80 7.78
C TRP A 47 14.95 12.66 7.32
N SER A 48 16.14 12.06 7.21
CA SER A 48 17.33 12.73 6.66
C SER A 48 17.20 13.07 5.17
N SER A 49 16.38 12.34 4.42
CA SER A 49 16.08 12.63 3.02
C SER A 49 14.79 11.95 2.55
N THR A 50 13.91 12.72 1.91
CA THR A 50 12.71 12.22 1.22
C THR A 50 12.94 12.01 -0.29
N ALA A 51 14.19 12.03 -0.76
CA ALA A 51 14.49 11.83 -2.18
C ALA A 51 14.19 10.38 -2.61
N PRO A 52 13.68 10.15 -3.83
CA PRO A 52 13.52 8.79 -4.35
C PRO A 52 14.82 7.98 -4.24
N GLY A 53 14.73 6.75 -3.77
CA GLY A 53 15.88 5.86 -3.59
C GLY A 53 16.75 6.12 -2.36
N SER A 54 16.43 7.13 -1.52
CA SER A 54 17.12 7.35 -0.24
C SER A 54 16.94 6.16 0.70
N ALA A 55 17.86 5.98 1.66
CA ALA A 55 17.77 4.89 2.63
C ALA A 55 16.47 4.92 3.47
N PRO A 56 16.00 6.08 3.99
CA PRO A 56 14.70 6.16 4.66
C PRO A 56 13.53 5.70 3.78
N VAL A 57 13.48 6.14 2.52
CA VAL A 57 12.42 5.77 1.57
C VAL A 57 12.43 4.26 1.29
N LYS A 58 13.61 3.67 1.05
CA LYS A 58 13.74 2.23 0.82
C LYS A 58 13.30 1.40 2.04
N ASN A 59 13.74 1.81 3.23
CA ASN A 59 13.41 1.12 4.47
C ASN A 59 11.91 1.16 4.74
N HIS A 60 11.28 2.32 4.60
CA HIS A 60 9.84 2.42 4.81
C HIS A 60 9.02 1.73 3.70
N GLY A 61 9.49 1.77 2.45
CA GLY A 61 8.89 1.01 1.35
C GLY A 61 8.79 -0.49 1.65
N ARG A 62 9.81 -1.07 2.31
CA ARG A 62 9.80 -2.45 2.80
C ARG A 62 8.69 -2.69 3.83
N GLU A 63 8.55 -1.80 4.81
CA GLU A 63 7.51 -1.91 5.85
C GLU A 63 6.10 -1.84 5.24
N VAL A 64 5.88 -0.90 4.32
CA VAL A 64 4.61 -0.75 3.59
C VAL A 64 4.26 -2.03 2.84
N MET A 65 5.19 -2.58 2.08
CA MET A 65 4.93 -3.79 1.29
C MET A 65 4.80 -5.04 2.16
N GLY A 66 5.48 -5.10 3.31
CA GLY A 66 5.25 -6.12 4.33
C GLY A 66 3.81 -6.10 4.85
N ALA A 67 3.32 -4.91 5.23
CA ALA A 67 1.93 -4.74 5.69
C ALA A 67 0.90 -5.09 4.61
N ILE A 68 1.16 -4.77 3.34
CA ILE A 68 0.31 -5.17 2.21
C ILE A 68 0.30 -6.71 2.09
N GLY A 69 1.45 -7.37 2.19
CA GLY A 69 1.55 -8.83 2.18
C GLY A 69 0.76 -9.48 3.30
N ASP A 70 0.84 -8.95 4.52
CA ASP A 70 0.05 -9.41 5.67
C ASP A 70 -1.46 -9.25 5.41
N ALA A 71 -1.87 -8.14 4.79
CA ALA A 71 -3.26 -7.91 4.41
C ALA A 71 -3.74 -8.84 3.29
N VAL A 72 -2.89 -9.21 2.33
CA VAL A 72 -3.22 -10.23 1.31
C VAL A 72 -3.36 -11.61 1.96
N HIS A 73 -2.48 -11.96 2.89
CA HIS A 73 -2.55 -13.23 3.60
C HIS A 73 -3.82 -13.35 4.44
N ARG A 74 -4.22 -12.25 5.10
CA ARG A 74 -5.43 -12.16 5.95
C ARG A 74 -6.58 -11.41 5.29
N ILE A 75 -6.73 -11.55 3.97
CA ILE A 75 -7.69 -10.76 3.17
C ILE A 75 -9.15 -10.92 3.63
N ASP A 76 -9.49 -12.06 4.24
CA ASP A 76 -10.81 -12.37 4.77
C ASP A 76 -11.13 -11.61 6.09
N ASP A 77 -10.10 -11.17 6.81
CA ASP A 77 -10.19 -10.37 8.05
C ASP A 77 -9.18 -9.20 8.03
N MET A 78 -9.42 -8.25 7.13
CA MET A 78 -8.51 -7.13 6.93
C MET A 78 -8.52 -6.14 8.10
N VAL A 79 -9.67 -5.97 8.77
CA VAL A 79 -9.79 -5.11 9.96
C VAL A 79 -8.96 -5.65 11.12
N GLY A 80 -9.05 -6.97 11.38
CA GLY A 80 -8.20 -7.61 12.38
C GLY A 80 -6.72 -7.62 11.98
N ALA A 81 -6.41 -7.79 10.69
CA ALA A 81 -5.03 -7.75 10.19
C ALA A 81 -4.38 -6.38 10.41
N MET A 82 -5.09 -5.31 10.09
CA MET A 82 -4.57 -3.94 10.11
C MET A 82 -4.80 -3.22 11.43
N GLY A 83 -5.38 -3.86 12.45
CA GLY A 83 -5.82 -3.19 13.68
C GLY A 83 -4.71 -2.45 14.45
N SER A 84 -3.51 -3.03 14.52
CA SER A 84 -2.34 -2.39 15.16
C SER A 84 -1.85 -1.19 14.34
N LEU A 85 -1.78 -1.33 13.01
CA LEU A 85 -1.40 -0.26 12.10
C LEU A 85 -2.45 0.85 12.06
N SER A 86 -3.73 0.54 12.13
CA SER A 86 -4.81 1.52 12.22
C SER A 86 -4.65 2.36 13.48
N TYR A 87 -4.41 1.74 14.64
CA TYR A 87 -4.13 2.46 15.89
C TYR A 87 -2.87 3.35 15.78
N LEU A 88 -1.79 2.81 15.21
CA LEU A 88 -0.55 3.56 15.02
C LEU A 88 -0.77 4.80 14.16
N HIS A 89 -1.41 4.64 12.99
CA HIS A 89 -1.66 5.73 12.06
C HIS A 89 -2.64 6.78 12.60
N ALA A 90 -3.66 6.35 13.35
CA ALA A 90 -4.64 7.24 13.96
C ALA A 90 -4.08 8.05 15.13
N PHE A 91 -3.50 7.37 16.13
CA PHE A 91 -3.22 8.00 17.44
C PHE A 91 -1.77 8.46 17.61
N LYS A 92 -0.81 7.79 16.96
CA LYS A 92 0.61 8.12 17.10
C LYS A 92 1.11 8.96 15.94
N LEU A 93 0.89 8.51 14.72
CA LEU A 93 1.36 9.21 13.52
C LEU A 93 0.40 10.31 13.07
N ARG A 94 -0.89 10.21 13.41
CA ARG A 94 -1.95 11.17 13.06
C ARG A 94 -1.99 11.47 11.56
N VAL A 95 -1.82 10.43 10.74
CA VAL A 95 -1.85 10.54 9.27
C VAL A 95 -3.29 10.72 8.83
N ASP A 96 -3.63 11.75 8.05
CA ASP A 96 -4.99 11.90 7.55
C ASP A 96 -5.34 10.70 6.63
N PRO A 97 -6.48 9.99 6.85
CA PRO A 97 -6.85 8.80 6.08
C PRO A 97 -6.93 9.03 4.56
N SER A 98 -7.16 10.27 4.13
CA SER A 98 -7.18 10.62 2.72
C SER A 98 -5.85 10.36 2.01
N ASN A 99 -4.74 10.21 2.73
CA ASN A 99 -3.44 9.90 2.14
C ASN A 99 -3.26 8.43 1.73
N PHE A 100 -4.03 7.50 2.31
CA PHE A 100 -3.89 6.07 1.96
C PHE A 100 -4.18 5.79 0.48
N LYS A 101 -5.10 6.54 -0.13
CA LYS A 101 -5.41 6.42 -1.57
C LYS A 101 -4.25 6.87 -2.48
N TYR A 102 -3.43 7.84 -2.02
CA TYR A 102 -2.27 8.30 -2.79
C TYR A 102 -1.21 7.22 -2.85
N LEU A 103 -0.93 6.58 -1.71
CA LEU A 103 -0.01 5.45 -1.66
C LEU A 103 -0.52 4.28 -2.50
N ALA A 104 -1.79 3.89 -2.34
CA ALA A 104 -2.41 2.82 -3.13
C ALA A 104 -2.28 3.07 -4.64
N HIS A 105 -2.59 4.30 -5.08
CA HIS A 105 -2.42 4.69 -6.47
C HIS A 105 -0.96 4.56 -6.93
N CYS A 106 0.01 5.06 -6.17
CA CYS A 106 1.42 4.94 -6.51
C CYS A 106 1.90 3.48 -6.57
N VAL A 107 1.41 2.60 -5.68
CA VAL A 107 1.71 1.16 -5.74
C VAL A 107 1.17 0.54 -7.02
N MET A 108 -0.08 0.81 -7.40
CA MET A 108 -0.66 0.31 -8.65
C MET A 108 0.08 0.84 -9.89
N VAL A 109 0.51 2.11 -9.88
CA VAL A 109 1.36 2.67 -10.95
C VAL A 109 2.67 1.91 -11.04
N CYS A 110 3.39 1.69 -9.93
CA CYS A 110 4.62 0.90 -9.93
C CYS A 110 4.39 -0.51 -10.46
N ILE A 111 3.37 -1.20 -9.95
CA ILE A 111 3.02 -2.54 -10.41
C ILE A 111 2.80 -2.56 -11.93
N SER A 112 2.03 -1.60 -12.47
CA SER A 112 1.77 -1.51 -13.91
C SER A 112 3.04 -1.28 -14.74
N MET A 113 4.05 -0.60 -14.19
CA MET A 113 5.33 -0.35 -14.86
C MET A 113 6.25 -1.57 -14.87
N PHE A 114 6.27 -2.36 -13.79
CA PHE A 114 7.18 -3.50 -13.64
C PHE A 114 6.57 -4.82 -14.10
N PHE A 115 5.24 -4.94 -14.11
CA PHE A 115 4.49 -6.15 -14.45
C PHE A 115 3.32 -5.83 -15.42
N PRO A 116 3.60 -5.19 -16.58
CA PRO A 116 2.55 -4.73 -17.49
C PRO A 116 1.71 -5.86 -18.11
N GLU A 117 2.30 -7.05 -18.29
CA GLU A 117 1.60 -8.20 -18.87
C GLU A 117 0.70 -8.88 -17.84
N GLU A 118 1.15 -8.98 -16.59
CA GLU A 118 0.42 -9.62 -15.51
C GLU A 118 -0.63 -8.70 -14.88
N PHE A 119 -0.41 -7.37 -14.90
CA PHE A 119 -1.35 -6.38 -14.38
C PHE A 119 -2.47 -6.05 -15.38
N THR A 120 -3.19 -7.10 -15.78
CA THR A 120 -4.35 -7.03 -16.68
C THR A 120 -5.48 -6.17 -16.10
N PRO A 121 -6.45 -5.71 -16.91
CA PRO A 121 -7.59 -4.94 -16.40
C PRO A 121 -8.40 -5.65 -15.29
N GLU A 122 -8.51 -6.98 -15.34
CA GLU A 122 -9.21 -7.76 -14.31
C GLU A 122 -8.44 -7.81 -12.99
N VAL A 123 -7.11 -7.96 -13.06
CA VAL A 123 -6.23 -7.91 -11.90
C VAL A 123 -6.24 -6.51 -11.31
N HIS A 124 -6.13 -5.47 -12.14
CA HIS A 124 -6.19 -4.08 -11.71
C HIS A 124 -7.49 -3.79 -10.95
N LEU A 125 -8.65 -4.17 -11.48
CA LEU A 125 -9.92 -3.97 -10.78
C LEU A 125 -9.94 -4.66 -9.40
N SER A 126 -9.43 -5.88 -9.31
CA SER A 126 -9.40 -6.64 -8.06
C SER A 126 -8.42 -6.04 -7.04
N VAL A 127 -7.24 -5.61 -7.50
CA VAL A 127 -6.21 -4.95 -6.69
C VAL A 127 -6.69 -3.58 -6.20
N ASP A 128 -7.36 -2.79 -7.03
CA ASP A 128 -7.93 -1.50 -6.62
C ASP A 128 -8.99 -1.71 -5.52
N LYS A 129 -9.92 -2.66 -5.70
CA LYS A 129 -10.90 -3.03 -4.67
C LYS A 129 -10.22 -3.49 -3.37
N PHE A 130 -9.12 -4.24 -3.47
CA PHE A 130 -8.32 -4.64 -2.33
C PHE A 130 -7.74 -3.41 -1.60
N PHE A 131 -7.13 -2.48 -2.32
CA PHE A 131 -6.58 -1.26 -1.72
C PHE A 131 -7.64 -0.36 -1.08
N GLN A 132 -8.86 -0.32 -1.63
CA GLN A 132 -9.98 0.37 -1.00
C GLN A 132 -10.38 -0.29 0.33
N CYS A 133 -10.39 -1.63 0.39
CA CYS A 133 -10.62 -2.37 1.63
C CYS A 133 -9.49 -2.14 2.63
N PHE A 134 -8.24 -2.10 2.16
CA PHE A 134 -7.03 -1.88 2.96
C PHE A 134 -7.04 -0.48 3.59
N ALA A 135 -7.30 0.55 2.80
CA ALA A 135 -7.44 1.92 3.28
C ALA A 135 -8.57 2.04 4.30
N ARG A 136 -9.71 1.38 4.07
CA ARG A 136 -10.82 1.34 5.04
C ARG A 136 -10.40 0.68 6.35
N ALA A 137 -9.72 -0.46 6.29
CA ALA A 137 -9.24 -1.18 7.48
C ALA A 137 -8.22 -0.36 8.29
N LEU A 138 -7.30 0.35 7.62
CA LEU A 138 -6.40 1.29 8.28
C LEU A 138 -7.15 2.48 8.91
N SER A 139 -8.27 2.88 8.32
CA SER A 139 -9.08 4.00 8.79
C SER A 139 -10.04 3.65 9.95
N GLU A 140 -10.11 2.39 10.36
CA GLU A 140 -11.15 1.90 11.30
C GLU A 140 -11.09 2.60 12.66
N ARG A 141 -9.89 2.89 13.20
CA ARG A 141 -9.71 3.44 14.55
C ARG A 141 -9.56 4.97 14.61
N TYR A 142 -9.94 5.68 13.55
CA TYR A 142 -9.76 7.13 13.47
C TYR A 142 -10.83 7.94 14.22
N ARG A 143 -11.95 7.32 14.56
CA ARG A 143 -13.09 7.95 15.25
C ARG A 143 -13.88 6.93 16.05
#